data_AF-A0A6B3F5S1-F1
#
_entry.id   AF-A0A6B3F5S1-F1
#
_cell.length_a   1.000
_cell.length_b   1.000
_cell.length_c   1.000
_cell.angle_alpha   90.00
_cell.angle_beta   90.00
_cell.angle_gamma   90.00
#
_symmetry.space_group_name_H-M   'P 1'
#
loop_
_entity.id
_entity.type
_entity.pdbx_description
1 polymer ?
#
loop_
_entity_poly.entity_id
_entity_poly.type
_entity_poly.pdbx_seq_one_letter_code
_entity_poly.pdbx_strand_id
1 'polypeptide(L)'
;MTLTELSAQVGITVVNLSVLKNGRAKAIRFSTLSRICETLGCRPGELITHESAEPAWYRSPAGPRWRAPCPGRGRRGRRRSRRAASGRGR
;
A
#
# COMPACT_ATOMS: atom_id res chain seq x y z
N MET A 1 -17.06 14.38 -19.80
CA MET A 1 -16.09 15.34 -19.22
C MET A 1 -14.74 15.18 -19.90
N THR A 2 -14.11 16.29 -20.23
CA THR A 2 -12.74 16.38 -20.74
C THR A 2 -11.72 16.34 -19.59
N LEU A 3 -10.47 15.98 -19.88
CA LEU A 3 -9.42 15.87 -18.85
C LEU A 3 -9.13 17.22 -18.16
N THR A 4 -9.29 18.32 -18.90
CA THR A 4 -9.14 19.69 -18.44
C THR A 4 -10.23 20.11 -17.45
N GLU A 5 -11.47 19.69 -17.69
CA GLU A 5 -12.59 19.94 -16.76
C GLU A 5 -12.40 19.16 -15.45
N LEU A 6 -11.98 17.90 -15.53
CA LEU A 6 -11.67 17.08 -14.34
C LEU A 6 -10.51 17.67 -13.54
N SER A 7 -9.49 18.20 -14.22
CA SER A 7 -8.35 18.90 -13.62
C SER A 7 -8.79 20.10 -12.78
N ALA A 8 -9.71 20.90 -13.31
CA ALA A 8 -10.25 22.07 -12.62
C ALA A 8 -11.08 21.69 -11.39
N GLN A 9 -11.90 20.64 -11.47
CA GLN A 9 -12.76 20.21 -10.36
C GLN A 9 -12.00 19.54 -9.22
N VAL A 10 -11.01 18.70 -9.54
CA VAL A 10 -10.24 17.96 -8.53
C VAL A 10 -9.13 18.84 -7.92
N GLY A 11 -8.66 19.86 -8.65
CA GLY A 11 -7.60 20.76 -8.21
C GLY A 11 -6.20 20.17 -8.40
N ILE A 12 -5.99 19.41 -9.48
CA ILE A 12 -4.68 18.86 -9.87
C ILE A 12 -4.36 19.28 -11.30
N THR A 13 -3.08 19.40 -11.65
CA THR A 13 -2.67 19.73 -13.01
C THR A 13 -3.07 18.65 -14.01
N VAL A 14 -3.35 19.06 -15.25
CA VAL A 14 -3.64 18.16 -16.38
C VAL A 14 -2.50 17.15 -16.60
N VAL A 15 -1.25 17.58 -16.35
CA VAL A 15 -0.06 16.73 -16.41
C VAL A 15 -0.14 15.58 -15.40
N ASN A 16 -0.46 15.88 -14.14
CA ASN A 16 -0.58 14.85 -13.09
C ASN A 16 -1.74 13.90 -13.38
N LEU A 17 -2.88 14.41 -13.87
CA LEU A 17 -4.00 13.56 -14.29
C LEU A 17 -3.64 12.63 -15.45
N SER A 18 -2.85 13.10 -16.42
CA SER A 18 -2.36 12.26 -17.50
C SER A 18 -1.43 11.15 -17.00
N VAL A 19 -0.57 11.44 -16.02
CA VAL A 19 0.30 10.43 -15.39
C VAL A 19 -0.53 9.37 -14.65
N LEU A 20 -1.57 9.79 -13.93
CA LEU A 20 -2.53 8.92 -13.25
C LEU A 20 -3.32 8.05 -14.24
N LYS A 21 -3.89 8.64 -15.29
CA LYS A 21 -4.64 7.92 -16.33
C LYS A 21 -3.82 6.82 -17.00
N ASN A 22 -2.53 7.07 -17.20
CA ASN A 22 -1.62 6.12 -17.84
C ASN A 22 -0.98 5.12 -16.86
N GLY A 23 -1.39 5.09 -15.59
CA GLY A 23 -0.85 4.16 -14.59
C GLY A 23 0.61 4.39 -14.20
N ARG A 24 1.20 5.55 -14.55
CA ARG A 24 2.61 5.89 -14.28
C ARG A 24 2.82 6.63 -12.96
N ALA A 25 1.76 6.81 -12.18
CA ALA A 25 1.82 7.53 -10.92
C ALA A 25 2.50 6.69 -9.84
N LYS A 26 3.55 7.24 -9.24
CA LYS A 26 4.30 6.58 -8.15
C LYS A 26 3.59 6.69 -6.81
N ALA A 27 2.87 7.80 -6.58
CA ALA A 27 2.16 8.08 -5.35
C ALA A 27 0.98 9.01 -5.63
N ILE A 28 -0.09 8.84 -4.86
CA ILE A 28 -1.25 9.74 -4.86
C ILE A 28 -1.61 10.07 -3.41
N ARG A 29 -1.95 11.35 -3.14
CA ARG A 29 -2.52 11.73 -1.85
C ARG A 29 -3.94 11.21 -1.76
N PHE A 30 -4.33 10.69 -0.60
CA PHE A 30 -5.68 10.20 -0.38
C PHE A 30 -6.75 11.29 -0.59
N SER A 31 -6.45 12.54 -0.22
CA SER A 31 -7.34 13.69 -0.47
C SER A 31 -7.61 13.91 -1.95
N THR A 32 -6.61 13.71 -2.80
CA THR A 32 -6.74 13.78 -4.25
C THR A 32 -7.59 12.62 -4.78
N LEU A 33 -7.36 11.41 -4.30
CA LEU A 33 -8.15 10.25 -4.68
C LEU A 33 -9.63 10.41 -4.30
N SER A 34 -9.92 10.90 -3.08
CA SER A 34 -11.31 11.16 -2.61
C SER A 34 -12.04 12.12 -3.55
N ARG A 35 -11.41 13.24 -3.91
CA ARG A 35 -12.01 14.23 -4.82
C ARG A 35 -12.29 13.66 -6.22
N ILE A 36 -11.39 12.80 -6.73
CA ILE A 36 -11.62 12.09 -7.99
C ILE A 36 -12.85 11.19 -7.87
N CYS A 37 -12.94 10.40 -6.80
CA CYS A 37 -14.07 9.53 -6.51
C CYS A 37 -15.39 10.31 -6.40
N GLU A 38 -15.39 11.45 -5.70
CA GLU A 38 -16.55 12.34 -5.56
C GLU A 38 -17.01 12.91 -6.90
N THR A 39 -16.05 13.31 -7.75
CA THR A 39 -16.34 13.93 -9.05
C THR A 39 -16.85 12.91 -10.07
N LEU A 40 -16.27 11.70 -10.07
CA LEU A 40 -16.61 10.63 -11.01
C LEU A 40 -17.70 9.69 -10.49
N GLY A 41 -18.12 9.83 -9.24
CA GLY A 41 -19.10 8.96 -8.59
C GLY A 41 -18.63 7.51 -8.43
N CYS A 42 -17.31 7.27 -8.37
CA CYS A 42 -16.74 5.94 -8.31
C CYS A 42 -16.16 5.60 -6.93
N ARG A 43 -15.90 4.32 -6.71
CA ARG A 43 -15.26 3.85 -5.46
C ARG A 43 -13.74 3.77 -5.63
N PRO A 44 -12.94 4.00 -4.58
CA PRO A 44 -11.50 3.87 -4.66
C PRO A 44 -11.07 2.46 -5.12
N GLY A 45 -11.80 1.40 -4.72
CA GLY A 45 -11.53 0.04 -5.18
C GLY A 45 -11.72 -0.20 -6.69
N GLU A 46 -12.41 0.71 -7.38
CA GLU A 46 -12.57 0.66 -8.85
C GLU A 46 -11.43 1.39 -9.57
N LEU A 47 -10.71 2.28 -8.87
CA LEU A 47 -9.61 3.09 -9.40
C LEU A 47 -8.24 2.47 -9.16
N ILE A 48 -8.07 1.71 -8.07
CA ILE A 48 -6.79 1.13 -7.68
C ILE A 48 -6.91 -0.39 -7.50
N THR A 49 -6.13 -1.11 -8.30
CA THR A 49 -5.94 -2.55 -8.17
C THR A 49 -4.49 -2.82 -7.79
N HIS A 50 -4.29 -3.67 -6.79
CA HIS A 50 -2.95 -4.12 -6.42
C HIS A 50 -2.60 -5.36 -7.22
N GLU A 51 -1.79 -5.20 -8.27
CA GLU A 51 -1.18 -6.31 -8.99
C GLU A 51 0.03 -6.83 -8.20
N SER A 52 -0.24 -7.52 -7.09
CA SER A 52 0.73 -8.52 -6.65
C SER A 52 0.61 -9.71 -7.58
N ALA A 53 1.74 -10.22 -8.06
CA ALA A 53 1.80 -11.59 -8.54
C ALA A 53 1.25 -12.46 -7.39
N GLU A 54 -0.02 -12.83 -7.51
CA GLU A 54 -0.78 -13.54 -6.50
C GLU A 54 0.04 -14.75 -6.06
N PRO A 55 0.58 -14.78 -4.85
CA PRO A 55 1.18 -16.01 -4.38
C PRO A 55 0.01 -16.98 -4.20
N ALA A 56 0.17 -18.23 -4.64
CA ALA A 56 -0.90 -19.21 -4.87
C ALA A 56 -1.91 -19.45 -3.71
N TRP A 57 -1.71 -18.85 -2.53
CA TRP A 57 -2.57 -18.97 -1.35
C TRP A 57 -3.91 -18.22 -1.45
N TYR A 58 -4.12 -17.28 -2.38
CA TYR A 58 -5.41 -16.57 -2.52
C TYR A 58 -6.45 -17.35 -3.36
N ARG A 59 -6.03 -18.31 -4.20
CA ARG A 59 -6.93 -19.19 -4.98
C ARG A 59 -7.43 -20.42 -4.21
N SER A 60 -7.14 -20.53 -2.92
CA SER A 60 -7.49 -21.74 -2.15
C SER A 60 -8.97 -21.72 -1.75
N PRO A 61 -9.75 -22.79 -2.00
CA PRO A 61 -11.17 -22.87 -1.63
C PRO A 61 -11.43 -22.88 -0.12
N ALA A 62 -10.37 -22.96 0.72
CA ALA A 62 -10.45 -23.07 2.18
C ALA A 62 -10.50 -21.71 2.94
N GLY A 63 -10.59 -20.57 2.24
CA GLY A 63 -10.71 -19.24 2.86
C GLY A 63 -9.39 -18.64 3.38
N PRO A 64 -9.38 -17.38 3.84
CA PRO A 64 -8.15 -16.65 4.14
C PRO A 64 -7.50 -17.14 5.44
N ARG A 65 -6.33 -17.77 5.31
CA ARG A 65 -5.49 -18.24 6.42
C ARG A 65 -4.69 -17.09 7.07
N TRP A 66 -5.25 -15.88 7.19
CA TRP A 66 -4.57 -14.65 7.65
C TRP A 66 -3.88 -14.74 9.02
N ARG A 67 -4.12 -15.80 9.79
CA ARG A 67 -3.36 -16.18 10.99
C ARG A 67 -2.00 -16.83 10.70
N ALA A 68 -1.66 -17.08 9.44
CA ALA A 68 -0.39 -17.66 9.06
C ALA A 68 0.76 -16.63 9.22
N PRO A 69 1.92 -17.04 9.75
CA PRO A 69 3.08 -16.16 9.86
C PRO A 69 3.51 -15.65 8.48
N CYS A 70 3.78 -14.35 8.36
CA CYS A 70 4.29 -13.75 7.13
C CYS A 70 5.52 -14.51 6.63
N PRO A 71 5.51 -15.07 5.40
CA PRO A 71 6.67 -15.74 4.84
C PRO A 71 7.75 -14.68 4.61
N GLY A 72 8.85 -14.78 5.35
CA GLY A 72 9.98 -13.85 5.25
C GLY A 72 10.33 -13.09 6.53
N ARG A 73 9.54 -13.19 7.61
CA ARG A 73 9.97 -12.67 8.93
C ARG A 73 10.92 -13.68 9.59
N GLY A 74 12.10 -13.81 9.02
CA GLY A 74 13.21 -14.58 9.57
C GLY A 74 13.44 -14.18 11.03
N ARG A 75 13.47 -15.16 11.92
CA ARG A 75 13.77 -14.96 13.34
C ARG A 75 15.15 -14.34 13.46
N ARG A 76 15.25 -13.00 13.48
CA ARG A 76 16.46 -12.32 13.94
C ARG A 76 16.65 -12.77 15.39
N GLY A 77 17.57 -13.70 15.58
CA GLY A 77 17.87 -14.32 16.86
C GLY A 77 18.09 -13.23 17.90
N ARG A 78 17.34 -13.30 19.00
CA ARG A 78 17.69 -12.59 20.22
C ARG A 78 19.03 -13.15 20.67
N ARG A 79 20.14 -12.54 20.25
CA ARG A 79 21.44 -12.71 20.92
C ARG A 79 21.24 -12.20 22.34
N ARG A 80 20.89 -13.11 23.26
CA ARG A 80 21.04 -12.87 24.69
C ARG A 80 22.54 -12.67 24.92
N SER A 81 22.96 -11.42 24.95
CA SER A 81 24.22 -11.02 25.56
C SER A 81 24.16 -11.46 27.02
N ARG A 82 24.74 -12.62 27.31
CA ARG A 82 25.22 -12.94 28.66
C ARG A 82 26.30 -11.90 28.98
N ARG A 83 25.91 -10.72 29.46
CA ARG A 83 26.85 -9.85 30.17
C ARG A 83 27.12 -10.54 31.50
N ALA A 84 28.36 -11.00 31.63
CA ALA A 84 28.94 -11.56 32.82
C ALA A 84 28.67 -10.62 34.01
N ALA A 85 28.11 -11.18 35.08
CA ALA A 85 28.20 -10.60 36.40
C ALA A 85 29.66 -10.75 36.86
N SER A 86 30.49 -9.76 36.55
CA SER A 86 31.79 -9.60 37.20
C SER A 86 31.56 -8.87 38.52
N GLY A 87 31.60 -9.62 39.62
CA GLY A 87 31.68 -9.05 40.96
C GLY A 87 33.02 -8.35 41.19
N ARG A 88 32.95 -7.12 41.71
CA ARG A 88 33.95 -6.34 42.46
C ARG A 88 33.14 -5.28 43.22
N GLY A 89 33.35 -4.91 44.49
CA GLY A 89 34.21 -5.28 45.61
C GLY A 89 33.43 -4.82 46.87
N ARG A 90 33.62 -5.30 48.10
CA ARG A 90 34.80 -5.16 48.98
C ARG A 90 35.67 -3.95 48.68
#